data_AF-A0A7K0DDA8-F1
#
_entry.id   AF-A0A7K0DDA8-F1
#
_cell.length_a   1.000
_cell.length_b   1.000
_cell.length_c   1.000
_cell.angle_alpha   90.00
_cell.angle_beta   90.00
_cell.angle_gamma   90.00
#
_symmetry.space_group_name_H-M   'P 1'
#
loop_
_entity.id
_entity.type
_entity.pdbx_description
1 polymer ?
#
loop_
_entity_poly.entity_id
_entity_poly.type
_entity_poly.pdbx_seq_one_letter_code
_entity_poly.pdbx_strand_id
1 'polypeptide(L)'
;MRPCPSTLSTSNPEPATLPSARDRHFQVTVTAAPARQFERDSLEGMAGRPREADHEGMTTVSASAVPAAVAFGRELRRWRGRRRWSQLDLAIRADTTQRHLSFLEQGRSQPGRAMVVRLAESLRLSLRERNDLLVAAGYAPIFGESAMDTTELAPVRTALRQILSGHLPYPALIVDRVGVLIESNSAFDLFLEGCSPELLRPPINVRRLALHPEGLAPRVLNLPEWGRHVTESLRNRTRVSPDPDLEALTAELESYLPPTIPGPDYLGFAVPLRLHTDSGELQLITTLTSFATATDITLAELHLEAFLPADEPTARILRQRAESPAAASDEQRVAHRVDIR
;
A
#
# COMPACT_ATOMS: atom_id res chain seq x y z
N MET A 1 30.54 -30.79 -70.19
CA MET A 1 29.96 -30.33 -68.91
C MET A 1 31.09 -30.22 -67.91
N ARG A 2 31.43 -28.99 -67.49
CA ARG A 2 32.42 -28.71 -66.44
C ARG A 2 31.73 -28.75 -65.07
N PRO A 3 32.32 -29.32 -64.01
CA PRO A 3 31.87 -29.03 -62.66
C PRO A 3 32.62 -27.81 -62.09
N CYS A 4 31.88 -26.83 -61.58
CA CYS A 4 32.40 -25.78 -60.71
C CYS A 4 32.50 -26.30 -59.27
N PRO A 5 33.52 -25.92 -58.49
CA PRO A 5 33.55 -26.13 -57.05
C PRO A 5 32.87 -24.96 -56.34
N SER A 6 31.98 -25.24 -55.38
CA SER A 6 31.49 -24.23 -54.42
C SER A 6 32.07 -24.56 -53.05
N THR A 7 33.02 -23.74 -52.64
CA THR A 7 33.56 -23.67 -51.28
C THR A 7 32.52 -23.04 -50.37
N LEU A 8 31.98 -23.81 -49.41
CA LEU A 8 31.22 -23.28 -48.28
C LEU A 8 32.15 -23.19 -47.07
N SER A 9 32.50 -21.97 -46.73
CA SER A 9 33.19 -21.56 -45.51
C SER A 9 32.28 -21.81 -44.30
N THR A 10 32.70 -22.67 -43.38
CA THR A 10 32.07 -22.87 -42.08
C THR A 10 32.53 -21.77 -41.12
N SER A 11 31.80 -20.65 -41.07
CA SER A 11 31.90 -19.70 -39.96
C SER A 11 31.06 -20.20 -38.79
N ASN A 12 31.75 -20.58 -37.72
CA ASN A 12 31.19 -20.98 -36.43
C ASN A 12 30.61 -19.72 -35.74
N PRO A 13 29.32 -19.66 -35.34
CA PRO A 13 28.83 -18.52 -34.57
C PRO A 13 29.21 -18.68 -33.10
N GLU A 14 29.91 -17.68 -32.55
CA GLU A 14 30.12 -17.52 -31.10
C GLU A 14 28.78 -17.50 -30.35
N PRO A 15 28.71 -18.09 -29.14
CA PRO A 15 27.49 -18.06 -28.34
C PRO A 15 27.20 -16.62 -27.87
N ALA A 16 26.04 -16.11 -28.26
CA ALA A 16 25.52 -14.83 -27.81
C ALA A 16 25.37 -14.81 -26.29
N THR A 17 26.14 -13.94 -25.65
CA THR A 17 26.04 -13.60 -24.22
C THR A 17 24.65 -13.05 -23.92
N LEU A 18 23.84 -13.82 -23.18
CA LEU A 18 22.54 -13.38 -22.69
C LEU A 18 22.71 -12.16 -21.76
N PRO A 19 21.95 -11.05 -21.94
CA PRO A 19 22.05 -9.90 -21.06
C PRO A 19 21.52 -10.23 -19.66
N SER A 20 22.24 -9.76 -18.63
CA SER A 20 21.93 -10.00 -17.22
C SER A 20 20.55 -9.48 -16.84
N ALA A 21 19.74 -10.33 -16.20
CA ALA A 21 18.47 -9.95 -15.60
C ALA A 21 18.70 -9.08 -14.36
N ARG A 22 18.78 -7.75 -14.55
CA ARG A 22 18.66 -6.76 -13.48
C ARG A 22 17.32 -6.03 -13.63
N ASP A 23 16.64 -5.85 -12.50
CA ASP A 23 15.44 -5.03 -12.29
C ASP A 23 14.16 -5.47 -13.02
N ARG A 24 13.56 -6.58 -12.58
CA ARG A 24 12.13 -6.84 -12.84
C ARG A 24 11.35 -6.79 -11.54
N HIS A 25 10.80 -5.62 -11.21
CA HIS A 25 9.66 -5.54 -10.31
C HIS A 25 8.47 -6.26 -10.98
N PHE A 26 8.05 -7.40 -10.43
CA PHE A 26 6.78 -8.00 -10.84
C PHE A 26 5.65 -7.25 -10.14
N GLN A 27 5.23 -6.15 -10.75
CA GLN A 27 4.08 -5.36 -10.32
C GLN A 27 2.91 -5.71 -11.24
N VAL A 28 2.05 -6.64 -10.82
CA VAL A 28 0.79 -6.89 -11.52
C VAL A 28 -0.17 -5.77 -11.11
N THR A 29 -0.40 -4.83 -12.03
CA THR A 29 -1.37 -3.74 -11.84
C THR A 29 -2.70 -4.20 -12.41
N VAL A 30 -3.70 -4.42 -11.55
CA VAL A 30 -5.08 -4.66 -11.97
C VAL A 30 -5.81 -3.32 -12.00
N THR A 31 -6.20 -2.86 -13.18
CA THR A 31 -7.00 -1.64 -13.35
C THR A 31 -8.47 -1.97 -13.13
N ALA A 32 -9.04 -1.55 -12.00
CA ALA A 32 -10.50 -1.56 -11.83
C ALA A 32 -11.12 -0.48 -12.72
N ALA A 33 -12.22 -0.81 -13.41
CA ALA A 33 -12.95 0.15 -14.23
C ALA A 33 -13.66 1.21 -13.34
N PRO A 34 -13.72 2.48 -13.75
CA PRO A 34 -14.36 3.52 -12.94
C PRO A 34 -15.85 3.25 -12.79
N ALA A 35 -16.34 3.38 -11.54
CA ALA A 35 -17.77 3.48 -11.27
C ALA A 35 -18.32 4.74 -11.95
N ARG A 36 -19.45 4.60 -12.66
CA ARG A 36 -20.09 5.70 -13.39
C ARG A 36 -20.44 6.84 -12.44
N GLN A 37 -20.01 8.06 -12.80
CA GLN A 37 -20.35 9.30 -12.11
C GLN A 37 -21.88 9.46 -12.03
N PHE A 38 -22.40 9.60 -10.82
CA PHE A 38 -23.75 10.12 -10.60
C PHE A 38 -23.71 11.64 -10.72
N GLU A 39 -24.38 12.18 -11.72
CA GLU A 39 -24.68 13.60 -11.85
C GLU A 39 -25.50 14.07 -10.64
N ARG A 40 -25.03 15.11 -9.95
CA ARG A 40 -25.84 15.92 -9.04
C ARG A 40 -26.01 17.30 -9.67
N ASP A 41 -27.21 17.50 -10.21
CA ASP A 41 -27.70 18.79 -10.63
C ASP A 41 -28.54 19.41 -9.51
N SER A 42 -28.40 20.73 -9.35
CA SER A 42 -29.31 21.67 -8.66
C SER A 42 -29.48 21.57 -7.14
N LEU A 43 -29.10 22.66 -6.44
CA LEU A 43 -30.02 23.50 -5.65
C LEU A 43 -29.26 24.71 -5.07
N GLU A 44 -29.42 25.86 -5.73
CA GLU A 44 -29.28 27.18 -5.12
C GLU A 44 -30.54 27.53 -4.32
N GLY A 45 -30.37 28.24 -3.21
CA GLY A 45 -31.41 29.08 -2.61
C GLY A 45 -31.84 28.68 -1.19
N MET A 46 -31.31 29.38 -0.18
CA MET A 46 -32.11 30.31 0.64
C MET A 46 -31.27 30.87 1.79
N ALA A 47 -31.25 32.20 1.84
CA ALA A 47 -30.62 33.01 2.86
C ALA A 47 -31.41 32.98 4.18
N GLY A 48 -30.68 32.98 5.29
CA GLY A 48 -31.22 33.27 6.63
C GLY A 48 -30.11 33.86 7.50
N ARG A 49 -30.17 35.18 7.77
CA ARG A 49 -29.30 35.88 8.72
C ARG A 49 -29.64 35.49 10.16
N PRO A 50 -28.66 35.40 11.07
CA PRO A 50 -28.90 35.69 12.48
C PRO A 50 -28.14 36.94 12.95
N ARG A 51 -28.75 37.55 13.97
CA ARG A 51 -28.44 38.81 14.64
C ARG A 51 -27.14 38.75 15.46
N GLU A 52 -26.48 39.91 15.55
CA GLU A 52 -25.45 40.26 16.52
C GLU A 52 -25.92 40.08 17.98
N ALA A 53 -25.03 39.53 18.80
CA ALA A 53 -25.00 39.74 20.24
C ALA A 53 -23.53 39.84 20.67
N ASP A 54 -23.17 41.01 21.18
CA ASP A 54 -21.90 41.31 21.82
C ASP A 54 -21.75 40.52 23.11
N HIS A 55 -20.57 39.93 23.36
CA HIS A 55 -19.94 39.96 24.68
C HIS A 55 -18.44 39.65 24.63
N GLU A 56 -17.73 40.47 25.36
CA GLU A 56 -16.29 40.70 25.40
C GLU A 56 -15.51 39.61 26.15
N GLY A 57 -14.23 39.48 25.79
CA GLY A 57 -13.17 39.36 26.80
C GLY A 57 -12.87 37.97 27.36
N MET A 58 -12.24 37.10 26.57
CA MET A 58 -11.32 36.10 27.11
C MET A 58 -10.14 35.94 26.15
N THR A 59 -9.07 36.70 26.40
CA THR A 59 -7.81 36.62 25.66
C THR A 59 -7.13 35.30 26.00
N THR A 60 -7.51 34.23 25.30
CA THR A 60 -6.68 33.05 25.16
C THR A 60 -5.44 33.45 24.37
N VAL A 61 -4.27 33.22 24.95
CA VAL A 61 -2.97 33.42 24.29
C VAL A 61 -2.93 32.50 23.07
N SER A 62 -3.20 33.07 21.89
CA SER A 62 -3.04 32.41 20.61
C SER A 62 -1.59 31.99 20.45
N ALA A 63 -1.34 30.69 20.40
CA ALA A 63 -0.14 30.17 19.78
C ALA A 63 -0.06 30.77 18.38
N SER A 64 1.04 31.48 18.10
CA SER A 64 1.32 32.12 16.80
C SER A 64 1.01 31.14 15.65
N ALA A 65 -0.14 31.35 14.99
CA ALA A 65 -0.52 30.56 13.84
C ALA A 65 0.44 30.94 12.70
N VAL A 66 1.30 30.01 12.31
CA VAL A 66 2.17 30.19 11.14
C VAL A 66 1.26 30.52 9.95
N PRO A 67 1.49 31.63 9.21
CA PRO A 67 0.67 31.98 8.07
C PRO A 67 0.61 30.82 7.06
N ALA A 68 -0.58 30.53 6.50
CA ALA A 68 -0.79 29.40 5.60
C ALA A 68 0.21 29.38 4.43
N ALA A 69 0.58 30.54 3.87
CA ALA A 69 1.61 30.64 2.84
C ALA A 69 2.98 30.06 3.29
N VAL A 70 3.38 30.33 4.53
CA VAL A 70 4.64 29.85 5.12
C VAL A 70 4.56 28.36 5.42
N ALA A 71 3.45 27.88 5.96
CA ALA A 71 3.22 26.46 6.23
C ALA A 71 3.23 25.64 4.93
N PHE A 72 2.48 26.07 3.92
CA PHE A 72 2.49 25.47 2.58
C PHE A 72 3.88 25.49 1.94
N GLY A 73 4.58 26.64 1.96
CA GLY A 73 5.90 26.77 1.36
C GLY A 73 6.92 25.81 1.97
N ARG A 74 6.85 25.59 3.30
CA ARG A 74 7.68 24.62 4.02
C ARG A 74 7.38 23.18 3.60
N GLU A 75 6.11 22.78 3.55
CA GLU A 75 5.73 21.42 3.12
C GLU A 75 6.07 21.16 1.65
N LEU A 76 5.84 22.14 0.77
CA LEU A 76 6.21 22.06 -0.64
C LEU A 76 7.72 21.81 -0.81
N ARG A 77 8.55 22.58 -0.09
CA ARG A 77 10.00 22.41 -0.08
C ARG A 77 10.43 21.05 0.48
N ARG A 78 9.78 20.58 1.55
CA ARG A 78 10.04 19.27 2.17
C ARG A 78 9.77 18.14 1.19
N TRP A 79 8.60 18.12 0.55
CA TRP A 79 8.24 17.11 -0.43
C TRP A 79 9.13 17.15 -1.67
N ARG A 80 9.41 18.34 -2.21
CA ARG A 80 10.34 18.49 -3.34
C ARG A 80 11.75 17.98 -3.01
N GLY A 81 12.25 18.31 -1.83
CA GLY A 81 13.56 17.85 -1.34
C GLY A 81 13.65 16.32 -1.27
N ARG A 82 12.59 15.65 -0.81
CA ARG A 82 12.49 14.18 -0.79
C ARG A 82 12.50 13.55 -2.17
N ARG A 83 11.85 14.19 -3.16
CA ARG A 83 11.92 13.77 -4.57
C ARG A 83 13.27 14.09 -5.23
N ARG A 84 14.16 14.82 -4.54
CA ARG A 84 15.44 15.33 -5.06
C ARG A 84 15.26 16.16 -6.34
N TRP A 85 14.19 16.92 -6.42
CA TRP A 85 13.91 17.79 -7.56
C TRP A 85 14.38 19.22 -7.32
N SER A 86 14.92 19.87 -8.34
CA SER A 86 15.15 21.32 -8.30
C SER A 86 13.81 22.08 -8.35
N GLN A 87 13.82 23.37 -8.04
CA GLN A 87 12.63 24.21 -8.23
C GLN A 87 12.19 24.24 -9.71
N LEU A 88 13.16 24.26 -10.63
CA LEU A 88 12.87 24.22 -12.06
C LEU A 88 12.20 22.89 -12.47
N ASP A 89 12.70 21.77 -11.95
CA ASP A 89 12.14 20.43 -12.20
C ASP A 89 10.66 20.32 -11.82
N LEU A 90 10.30 20.81 -10.63
CA LEU A 90 8.92 20.78 -10.17
C LEU A 90 8.06 21.79 -10.95
N ALA A 91 8.59 22.97 -11.25
CA ALA A 91 7.87 23.98 -12.01
C ALA A 91 7.47 23.47 -13.41
N ILE A 92 8.39 22.79 -14.12
CA ILE A 92 8.12 22.16 -15.42
C ILE A 92 7.04 21.09 -15.28
N ARG A 93 7.14 20.21 -14.27
CA ARG A 93 6.17 19.12 -14.04
C ARG A 93 4.78 19.62 -13.65
N ALA A 94 4.70 20.80 -13.03
CA ALA A 94 3.47 21.42 -12.55
C ALA A 94 2.97 22.54 -13.48
N ASP A 95 3.53 22.64 -14.69
CA ASP A 95 3.16 23.65 -15.69
C ASP A 95 3.06 25.07 -15.10
N THR A 96 4.14 25.49 -14.43
CA THR A 96 4.30 26.81 -13.81
C THR A 96 5.72 27.32 -13.99
N THR A 97 6.02 28.51 -13.46
CA THR A 97 7.36 29.11 -13.55
C THR A 97 8.18 28.82 -12.29
N GLN A 98 9.50 28.68 -12.45
CA GLN A 98 10.43 28.58 -11.32
C GLN A 98 10.31 29.79 -10.39
N ARG A 99 10.10 31.00 -10.94
CA ARG A 99 9.89 32.22 -10.17
C ARG A 99 8.69 32.11 -9.25
N HIS A 100 7.55 31.64 -9.76
CA HIS A 100 6.34 31.45 -8.96
C HIS A 100 6.57 30.36 -7.90
N LEU A 101 7.18 29.23 -8.26
CA LEU A 101 7.48 28.17 -7.29
C LEU A 101 8.40 28.67 -6.15
N SER A 102 9.38 29.51 -6.47
CA SER A 102 10.26 30.13 -5.48
C SER A 102 9.49 31.05 -4.51
N PHE A 103 8.55 31.85 -5.02
CA PHE A 103 7.69 32.69 -4.17
C PHE A 103 6.78 31.86 -3.26
N LEU A 104 6.24 30.75 -3.77
CA LEU A 104 5.45 29.81 -2.98
C LEU A 104 6.27 29.18 -1.84
N GLU A 105 7.47 28.67 -2.12
CA GLU A 105 8.33 28.06 -1.10
C GLU A 105 8.82 29.04 -0.04
N GLN A 106 8.93 30.33 -0.38
CA GLN A 106 9.31 31.40 0.54
C GLN A 106 8.11 31.98 1.32
N GLY A 107 6.89 31.49 1.07
CA GLY A 107 5.67 32.03 1.67
C GLY A 107 5.32 33.45 1.22
N ARG A 108 5.86 33.90 0.09
CA ARG A 108 5.65 35.25 -0.47
C ARG A 108 4.38 35.36 -1.32
N SER A 109 3.75 34.24 -1.63
CA SER A 109 2.51 34.17 -2.40
C SER A 109 1.61 33.06 -1.88
N GLN A 110 0.30 33.30 -1.83
CA GLN A 110 -0.70 32.29 -1.50
C GLN A 110 -1.08 31.51 -2.78
N PRO A 111 -0.94 30.18 -2.83
CA PRO A 111 -1.41 29.40 -3.97
C PRO A 111 -2.93 29.35 -4.00
N GLY A 112 -3.54 29.38 -5.19
CA GLY A 112 -4.93 28.95 -5.36
C GLY A 112 -5.08 27.44 -5.18
N ARG A 113 -6.28 26.96 -4.83
CA ARG A 113 -6.58 25.52 -4.63
C ARG A 113 -6.13 24.63 -5.79
N ALA A 114 -6.41 25.03 -7.03
CA ALA A 114 -6.00 24.30 -8.23
C ALA A 114 -4.46 24.16 -8.36
N MET A 115 -3.71 25.20 -7.96
CA MET A 115 -2.24 25.14 -7.96
C MET A 115 -1.71 24.16 -6.92
N VAL A 116 -2.34 24.09 -5.73
CA VAL A 116 -1.96 23.13 -4.69
C VAL A 116 -2.15 21.70 -5.18
N VAL A 117 -3.32 21.38 -5.75
CA VAL A 117 -3.62 20.03 -6.28
C VAL A 117 -2.62 19.66 -7.38
N ARG A 118 -2.39 20.56 -8.34
CA ARG A 118 -1.43 20.32 -9.43
C ARG A 118 -0.01 20.06 -8.92
N LEU A 119 0.48 20.85 -7.96
CA LEU A 119 1.81 20.62 -7.38
C LEU A 119 1.88 19.28 -6.63
N ALA A 120 0.84 18.93 -5.90
CA ALA A 120 0.76 17.66 -5.18
C ALA A 120 0.74 16.46 -6.14
N GLU A 121 0.02 16.55 -7.25
CA GLU A 121 0.00 15.56 -8.32
C GLU A 121 1.36 15.43 -9.01
N SER A 122 1.99 16.56 -9.35
CA SER A 122 3.33 16.56 -9.93
C SER A 122 4.36 15.92 -9.00
N LEU A 123 4.24 16.13 -7.69
CA LEU A 123 5.04 15.49 -6.63
C LEU A 123 4.69 14.02 -6.38
N ARG A 124 3.67 13.49 -7.06
CA ARG A 124 3.14 12.12 -6.90
C ARG A 124 2.79 11.83 -5.44
N LEU A 125 2.14 12.79 -4.78
CA LEU A 125 1.66 12.63 -3.42
C LEU A 125 0.44 11.69 -3.38
N SER A 126 0.34 10.89 -2.31
CA SER A 126 -0.86 10.10 -1.97
C SER A 126 -2.06 11.02 -1.74
N LEU A 127 -3.28 10.49 -1.77
CA LEU A 127 -4.48 11.31 -1.54
C LEU A 127 -4.48 11.99 -0.16
N ARG A 128 -3.99 11.29 0.86
CA ARG A 128 -3.81 11.83 2.21
C ARG A 128 -2.79 12.98 2.22
N GLU A 129 -1.61 12.77 1.63
CA GLU A 129 -0.57 13.79 1.52
C GLU A 129 -1.05 15.02 0.72
N ARG A 130 -1.92 14.83 -0.28
CA ARG A 130 -2.56 15.94 -1.01
C ARG A 130 -3.48 16.75 -0.09
N ASN A 131 -4.30 16.06 0.73
CA ASN A 131 -5.13 16.72 1.74
C ASN A 131 -4.27 17.47 2.76
N ASP A 132 -3.17 16.89 3.22
CA ASP A 132 -2.23 17.56 4.14
C ASP A 132 -1.67 18.85 3.53
N LEU A 133 -1.29 18.81 2.24
CA LEU A 133 -0.78 19.98 1.54
C LEU A 133 -1.86 21.08 1.34
N LEU A 134 -3.12 20.68 1.13
CA LEU A 134 -4.25 21.60 1.07
C LEU A 134 -4.52 22.27 2.42
N VAL A 135 -4.52 21.50 3.50
CA VAL A 135 -4.67 22.00 4.85
C VAL A 135 -3.54 22.96 5.19
N ALA A 136 -2.29 22.63 4.84
CA ALA A 136 -1.14 23.53 5.00
C ALA A 136 -1.31 24.86 4.23
N ALA A 137 -2.00 24.83 3.10
CA ALA A 137 -2.36 26.02 2.32
C ALA A 137 -3.63 26.74 2.80
N GLY A 138 -4.27 26.29 3.89
CA GLY A 138 -5.48 26.90 4.45
C GLY A 138 -6.77 26.51 3.73
N TYR A 139 -6.76 25.42 2.95
CA TYR A 139 -7.93 24.87 2.28
C TYR A 139 -8.46 23.63 3.01
N ALA A 140 -9.75 23.36 2.87
CA ALA A 140 -10.33 22.11 3.31
C ALA A 140 -9.83 20.91 2.45
N PRO A 141 -9.71 19.71 3.04
CA PRO A 141 -9.53 18.46 2.32
C PRO A 141 -10.51 18.28 1.16
N ILE A 142 -10.10 17.56 0.10
CA ILE A 142 -10.97 17.25 -1.05
C ILE A 142 -11.21 15.76 -1.18
N PHE A 143 -10.22 14.94 -0.82
CA PHE A 143 -10.31 13.49 -0.92
C PHE A 143 -10.96 12.95 0.36
N GLY A 144 -12.02 12.16 0.21
CA GLY A 144 -12.72 11.53 1.33
C GLY A 144 -11.88 10.42 1.98
N GLU A 145 -12.18 10.12 3.24
CA GLU A 145 -11.66 8.96 3.97
C GLU A 145 -12.88 8.24 4.56
N SER A 146 -13.46 7.35 3.75
CA SER A 146 -14.72 6.67 4.09
C SER A 146 -14.47 5.42 4.94
N ALA A 147 -15.29 5.17 5.95
CA ALA A 147 -15.21 3.92 6.71
C ALA A 147 -15.67 2.72 5.86
N MET A 148 -14.96 1.59 5.94
CA MET A 148 -15.20 0.42 5.08
C MET A 148 -16.59 -0.20 5.27
N ASP A 149 -17.21 -0.04 6.43
CA ASP A 149 -18.53 -0.56 6.81
C ASP A 149 -19.70 0.29 6.29
N THR A 150 -19.45 1.48 5.75
CA THR A 150 -20.49 2.35 5.18
C THR A 150 -21.30 1.67 4.07
N THR A 151 -22.55 2.10 3.91
CA THR A 151 -23.44 1.60 2.85
C THR A 151 -22.91 1.96 1.46
N GLU A 152 -22.26 3.11 1.30
CA GLU A 152 -21.69 3.58 0.03
C GLU A 152 -20.58 2.65 -0.49
N LEU A 153 -19.78 2.06 0.41
CA LEU A 153 -18.72 1.11 0.06
C LEU A 153 -19.18 -0.35 -0.03
N ALA A 154 -20.47 -0.65 0.17
CA ALA A 154 -20.97 -2.03 0.08
C ALA A 154 -20.73 -2.72 -1.28
N PRO A 155 -20.89 -2.05 -2.45
CA PRO A 155 -20.52 -2.63 -3.73
C PRO A 155 -19.02 -2.93 -3.85
N VAL A 156 -18.17 -2.05 -3.29
CA VAL A 156 -16.72 -2.23 -3.28
C VAL A 156 -16.34 -3.44 -2.43
N ARG A 157 -16.87 -3.57 -1.20
CA ARG A 157 -16.66 -4.76 -0.37
C ARG A 157 -17.06 -6.05 -1.08
N THR A 158 -18.19 -6.03 -1.80
CA THR A 158 -18.63 -7.19 -2.59
C THR A 158 -17.61 -7.56 -3.67
N ALA A 159 -17.10 -6.57 -4.41
CA ALA A 159 -16.07 -6.80 -5.43
C ALA A 159 -14.75 -7.30 -4.82
N LEU A 160 -14.32 -6.74 -3.69
CA LEU A 160 -13.14 -7.17 -2.95
C LEU A 160 -13.24 -8.64 -2.53
N ARG A 161 -14.40 -9.07 -2.01
CA ARG A 161 -14.65 -10.48 -1.66
C ARG A 161 -14.61 -11.39 -2.90
N GLN A 162 -15.16 -10.96 -4.03
CA GLN A 162 -15.07 -11.74 -5.27
C GLN A 162 -13.62 -11.93 -5.75
N ILE A 163 -12.79 -10.89 -5.64
CA ILE A 163 -11.36 -10.98 -5.97
C ILE A 163 -10.68 -11.99 -5.03
N LEU A 164 -10.94 -11.89 -3.71
CA LEU A 164 -10.40 -12.82 -2.71
C LEU A 164 -10.83 -14.28 -2.96
N SER A 165 -12.10 -14.51 -3.31
CA SER A 165 -12.60 -15.84 -3.71
C SER A 165 -11.91 -16.36 -4.95
N GLY A 166 -11.59 -15.48 -5.92
CA GLY A 166 -10.85 -15.83 -7.13
C GLY A 166 -9.41 -16.32 -6.87
N HIS A 167 -8.85 -16.03 -5.70
CA HIS A 167 -7.53 -16.54 -5.30
C HIS A 167 -7.57 -17.94 -4.68
N LEU A 168 -8.75 -18.49 -4.35
CA LEU A 168 -8.82 -19.85 -3.82
C LEU A 168 -8.23 -20.87 -4.80
N PRO A 169 -7.50 -21.90 -4.31
CA PRO A 169 -7.32 -22.29 -2.91
C PRO A 169 -6.13 -21.62 -2.20
N TYR A 170 -5.60 -20.53 -2.74
CA TYR A 170 -4.41 -19.86 -2.21
C TYR A 170 -4.79 -18.75 -1.20
N PRO A 171 -4.06 -18.63 -0.07
CA PRO A 171 -4.34 -17.59 0.91
C PRO A 171 -4.27 -16.20 0.29
N ALA A 172 -5.31 -15.41 0.50
CA ALA A 172 -5.34 -14.00 0.08
C ALA A 172 -6.06 -13.15 1.11
N LEU A 173 -5.59 -11.91 1.25
CA LEU A 173 -6.14 -10.92 2.16
C LEU A 173 -6.06 -9.51 1.59
N ILE A 174 -6.84 -8.63 2.18
CA ILE A 174 -6.80 -7.19 1.95
C ILE A 174 -6.45 -6.52 3.27
N VAL A 175 -5.50 -5.60 3.22
CA VAL A 175 -5.03 -4.81 4.36
C VAL A 175 -5.08 -3.33 4.06
N ASP A 176 -5.15 -2.53 5.11
CA ASP A 176 -4.98 -1.09 5.02
C ASP A 176 -3.49 -0.66 4.90
N ARG A 177 -3.26 0.65 4.98
CA ARG A 177 -1.93 1.29 4.93
C ARG A 177 -0.94 0.68 5.93
N VAL A 178 -1.39 0.42 7.17
CA VAL A 178 -0.54 -0.01 8.30
C VAL A 178 -0.58 -1.52 8.54
N GLY A 179 -1.27 -2.28 7.68
CA GLY A 179 -1.33 -3.74 7.74
C GLY A 179 -2.43 -4.27 8.65
N VAL A 180 -3.46 -3.49 8.96
CA VAL A 180 -4.68 -4.02 9.60
C VAL A 180 -5.47 -4.81 8.56
N LEU A 181 -5.91 -6.00 8.94
CA LEU A 181 -6.74 -6.88 8.13
C LEU A 181 -8.12 -6.27 7.91
N ILE A 182 -8.52 -6.14 6.64
CA ILE A 182 -9.84 -5.66 6.23
C ILE A 182 -10.74 -6.84 5.86
N GLU A 183 -10.24 -7.74 5.00
CA GLU A 183 -10.97 -8.93 4.55
C GLU A 183 -9.94 -10.03 4.18
N SER A 184 -10.34 -11.30 4.24
CA SER A 184 -9.53 -12.43 3.78
C SER A 184 -10.39 -13.55 3.19
N ASN A 185 -9.81 -14.38 2.33
CA ASN A 185 -10.46 -15.64 1.94
C ASN A 185 -10.25 -16.72 3.02
N SER A 186 -11.00 -17.82 2.94
CA SER A 186 -10.92 -18.92 3.91
C SER A 186 -9.55 -19.61 3.94
N ALA A 187 -8.79 -19.58 2.84
CA ALA A 187 -7.43 -20.13 2.83
C ALA A 187 -6.46 -19.37 3.74
N PHE A 188 -6.79 -18.13 4.16
CA PHE A 188 -6.02 -17.36 5.14
C PHE A 188 -5.95 -18.02 6.52
N ASP A 189 -6.93 -18.87 6.89
CA ASP A 189 -6.99 -19.53 8.20
C ASP A 189 -5.76 -20.39 8.48
N LEU A 190 -5.07 -20.85 7.42
CA LEU A 190 -3.76 -21.50 7.48
C LEU A 190 -2.74 -20.73 8.34
N PHE A 191 -2.74 -19.40 8.26
CA PHE A 191 -1.82 -18.54 8.99
C PHE A 191 -2.24 -18.29 10.43
N LEU A 192 -3.47 -18.63 10.82
CA LEU A 192 -4.00 -18.42 12.17
C LEU A 192 -3.71 -19.63 13.09
N GLU A 193 -3.44 -20.79 12.51
CA GLU A 193 -3.13 -22.02 13.25
C GLU A 193 -1.95 -21.83 14.21
N GLY A 194 -2.20 -22.07 15.50
CA GLY A 194 -1.20 -21.97 16.56
C GLY A 194 -0.91 -20.54 17.03
N CYS A 195 -1.57 -19.51 16.47
CA CYS A 195 -1.40 -18.13 16.92
C CYS A 195 -2.12 -17.87 18.25
N SER A 196 -1.53 -17.03 19.09
CA SER A 196 -2.13 -16.57 20.35
C SER A 196 -3.48 -15.86 20.12
N PRO A 197 -4.52 -16.14 20.92
CA PRO A 197 -5.83 -15.47 20.80
C PRO A 197 -5.75 -13.94 20.85
N GLU A 198 -4.75 -13.39 21.53
CA GLU A 198 -4.55 -11.94 21.68
C GLU A 198 -4.19 -11.27 20.36
N LEU A 199 -3.44 -11.95 19.48
CA LEU A 199 -3.10 -11.48 18.14
C LEU A 199 -4.27 -11.62 17.15
N LEU A 200 -5.29 -12.41 17.51
CA LEU A 200 -6.49 -12.66 16.71
C LEU A 200 -7.67 -11.77 17.12
N ARG A 201 -7.49 -10.87 18.09
CA ARG A 201 -8.51 -9.88 18.49
C ARG A 201 -8.51 -8.73 17.47
N PRO A 202 -9.68 -8.38 16.88
CA PRO A 202 -9.78 -7.21 16.02
C PRO A 202 -9.40 -5.91 16.76
N PRO A 203 -8.75 -4.94 16.08
CA PRO A 203 -8.23 -5.04 14.71
C PRO A 203 -6.97 -5.92 14.64
N ILE A 204 -6.96 -6.91 13.73
CA ILE A 204 -5.82 -7.81 13.53
C ILE A 204 -4.79 -7.09 12.67
N ASN A 205 -3.58 -6.85 13.19
CA ASN A 205 -2.46 -6.40 12.38
C ASN A 205 -1.70 -7.61 11.83
N VAL A 206 -1.73 -7.81 10.51
CA VAL A 206 -1.17 -9.01 9.88
C VAL A 206 0.35 -9.04 9.90
N ARG A 207 1.00 -7.87 10.02
CA ARG A 207 2.47 -7.80 10.15
C ARG A 207 2.91 -8.28 11.53
N ARG A 208 2.18 -7.89 12.58
CA ARG A 208 2.36 -8.44 13.93
C ARG A 208 2.08 -9.93 13.93
N LEU A 209 0.93 -10.37 13.39
CA LEU A 209 0.59 -11.78 13.28
C LEU A 209 1.71 -12.59 12.59
N ALA A 210 2.29 -12.06 11.51
CA ALA A 210 3.34 -12.70 10.73
C ALA A 210 4.68 -12.87 11.47
N LEU A 211 5.11 -11.87 12.24
CA LEU A 211 6.48 -11.81 12.79
C LEU A 211 6.55 -11.96 14.32
N HIS A 212 5.43 -11.87 15.03
CA HIS A 212 5.42 -11.96 16.49
C HIS A 212 5.77 -13.40 16.95
N PRO A 213 6.56 -13.58 18.05
CA PRO A 213 6.92 -14.90 18.57
C PRO A 213 5.74 -15.78 18.98
N GLU A 214 4.63 -15.17 19.39
CA GLU A 214 3.36 -15.87 19.69
C GLU A 214 2.39 -15.92 18.48
N GLY A 215 2.85 -15.48 17.32
CA GLY A 215 2.10 -15.50 16.06
C GLY A 215 2.61 -16.61 15.13
N LEU A 216 2.74 -16.28 13.85
CA LEU A 216 3.19 -17.21 12.81
C LEU A 216 4.69 -17.52 12.89
N ALA A 217 5.49 -16.64 13.50
CA ALA A 217 6.95 -16.67 13.45
C ALA A 217 7.59 -18.03 13.82
N PRO A 218 7.14 -18.77 14.85
CA PRO A 218 7.70 -20.10 15.19
C PRO A 218 7.57 -21.14 14.08
N ARG A 219 6.62 -20.95 13.15
CA ARG A 219 6.39 -21.85 12.01
C ARG A 219 7.17 -21.41 10.76
N VAL A 220 7.79 -20.23 10.78
CA VAL A 220 8.54 -19.70 9.63
C VAL A 220 9.98 -20.23 9.66
N LEU A 221 10.28 -21.15 8.76
CA LEU A 221 11.57 -21.85 8.71
C LEU A 221 12.74 -20.92 8.32
N ASN A 222 12.45 -19.85 7.59
CA ASN A 222 13.41 -18.84 7.14
C ASN A 222 13.09 -17.44 7.72
N LEU A 223 12.69 -17.39 8.99
CA LEU A 223 12.28 -16.16 9.67
C LEU A 223 13.31 -15.01 9.57
N PRO A 224 14.63 -15.24 9.73
CA PRO A 224 15.60 -14.14 9.68
C PRO A 224 15.67 -13.47 8.30
N GLU A 225 15.56 -14.23 7.21
CA GLU A 225 15.58 -13.73 5.84
C GLU A 225 14.23 -13.12 5.46
N TRP A 226 13.14 -13.85 5.71
CA TRP A 226 11.80 -13.44 5.34
C TRP A 226 11.31 -12.24 6.15
N GLY A 227 11.53 -12.24 7.47
CA GLY A 227 11.17 -11.13 8.34
C GLY A 227 11.89 -9.84 7.98
N ARG A 228 13.19 -9.91 7.63
CA ARG A 228 13.93 -8.76 7.09
C ARG A 228 13.35 -8.27 5.77
N HIS A 229 12.99 -9.18 4.87
CA HIS A 229 12.35 -8.78 3.61
C HIS A 229 11.05 -7.99 3.86
N VAL A 230 10.22 -8.44 4.81
CA VAL A 230 9.00 -7.74 5.22
C VAL A 230 9.34 -6.35 5.78
N THR A 231 10.24 -6.23 6.75
CA THR A 231 10.56 -4.93 7.38
C THR A 231 11.27 -3.97 6.42
N GLU A 232 12.16 -4.47 5.54
CA GLU A 232 12.79 -3.65 4.49
C GLU A 232 11.76 -3.06 3.51
N SER A 233 10.73 -3.84 3.15
CA SER A 233 9.61 -3.35 2.33
C SER A 233 8.86 -2.20 3.02
N LEU A 234 8.61 -2.31 4.34
CA LEU A 234 7.99 -1.22 5.12
C LEU A 234 8.90 0.00 5.22
N ARG A 235 10.21 -0.17 5.46
CA ARG A 235 11.19 0.93 5.45
C ARG A 235 11.27 1.63 4.10
N ASN A 236 11.16 0.89 3.01
CA ASN A 236 11.14 1.49 1.67
C ASN A 236 9.88 2.34 1.45
N ARG A 237 8.71 1.93 1.98
CA ARG A 237 7.49 2.75 1.97
C ARG A 237 7.70 4.05 2.75
N THR A 238 8.23 3.99 3.98
CA THR A 238 8.44 5.19 4.82
C THR A 238 9.48 6.16 4.25
N ARG A 239 10.48 5.65 3.53
CA ARG A 239 11.45 6.48 2.77
C ARG A 239 10.76 7.28 1.67
N VAL A 240 9.78 6.68 0.97
CA VAL A 240 9.01 7.34 -0.10
C VAL A 240 7.99 8.33 0.48
N SER A 241 7.30 7.94 1.55
CA SER A 241 6.20 8.66 2.20
C SER A 241 6.29 8.47 3.72
N PRO A 242 6.62 9.51 4.52
CA PRO A 242 6.71 9.40 5.97
C PRO A 242 5.42 8.99 6.60
N ASP A 243 5.53 8.08 7.54
CA ASP A 243 4.39 7.59 8.27
C ASP A 243 4.87 7.18 9.68
N PRO A 244 4.69 8.05 10.70
CA PRO A 244 5.16 7.77 12.05
C PRO A 244 4.62 6.45 12.62
N ASP A 245 3.38 6.09 12.26
CA ASP A 245 2.76 4.85 12.72
C ASP A 245 3.44 3.64 12.08
N LEU A 246 3.74 3.72 10.78
CA LEU A 246 4.47 2.67 10.07
C LEU A 246 5.94 2.57 10.51
N GLU A 247 6.58 3.69 10.83
CA GLU A 247 7.93 3.74 11.39
C GLU A 247 7.98 3.07 12.78
N ALA A 248 7.03 3.39 13.65
CA ALA A 248 6.91 2.77 14.97
C ALA A 248 6.62 1.26 14.86
N LEU A 249 5.69 0.87 14.00
CA LEU A 249 5.40 -0.54 13.73
C LEU A 249 6.64 -1.26 13.19
N THR A 250 7.39 -0.65 12.28
CA THR A 250 8.60 -1.27 11.72
C THR A 250 9.65 -1.51 12.80
N ALA A 251 9.88 -0.55 13.70
CA ALA A 251 10.79 -0.70 14.83
C ALA A 251 10.33 -1.81 15.80
N GLU A 252 9.03 -1.88 16.07
CA GLU A 252 8.42 -2.96 16.86
C GLU A 252 8.70 -4.33 16.21
N LEU A 253 8.41 -4.50 14.92
CA LEU A 253 8.58 -5.76 14.20
C LEU A 253 10.05 -6.20 14.14
N GLU A 254 10.98 -5.26 13.98
CA GLU A 254 12.42 -5.54 14.00
C GLU A 254 12.89 -6.07 15.36
N SER A 255 12.22 -5.71 16.46
CA SER A 255 12.55 -6.22 17.80
C SER A 255 12.24 -7.72 17.96
N TYR A 256 11.36 -8.28 17.13
CA TYR A 256 11.03 -9.71 17.13
C TYR A 256 12.04 -10.57 16.36
N LEU A 257 12.82 -9.95 15.47
CA LEU A 257 13.64 -10.68 14.51
C LEU A 257 15.02 -10.98 15.10
N PRO A 258 15.55 -12.20 14.87
CA PRO A 258 16.93 -12.49 15.20
C PRO A 258 17.87 -11.65 14.32
N PRO A 259 19.05 -11.26 14.84
CA PRO A 259 20.07 -10.62 14.03
C PRO A 259 20.51 -11.58 12.91
N THR A 260 20.53 -11.10 11.67
CA THR A 260 21.11 -11.83 10.52
C THR A 260 22.08 -10.94 9.78
N ILE A 261 23.18 -11.55 9.34
CA ILE A 261 24.11 -10.97 8.36
C ILE A 261 23.70 -11.51 6.99
N PRO A 262 23.38 -10.66 6.00
CA PRO A 262 22.98 -11.13 4.67
C PRO A 262 24.10 -12.01 4.08
N GLY A 263 23.73 -13.23 3.67
CA GLY A 263 24.61 -14.05 2.85
C GLY A 263 24.81 -13.43 1.46
N PRO A 264 25.88 -13.81 0.73
CA PRO A 264 26.20 -13.26 -0.60
C PRO A 264 25.08 -13.47 -1.64
N ASP A 265 24.19 -14.43 -1.43
CA ASP A 265 23.07 -14.75 -2.33
C ASP A 265 21.76 -13.97 -2.02
N TYR A 266 21.78 -13.06 -1.03
CA TYR A 266 20.62 -12.24 -0.71
C TYR A 266 20.41 -11.16 -1.79
N LEU A 267 19.61 -11.49 -2.80
CA LEU A 267 19.30 -10.59 -3.90
C LEU A 267 18.23 -9.53 -3.57
N GLY A 268 17.65 -9.54 -2.37
CA GLY A 268 16.70 -8.52 -1.89
C GLY A 268 15.32 -8.50 -2.59
N PHE A 269 15.14 -9.28 -3.66
CA PHE A 269 13.90 -9.36 -4.43
C PHE A 269 13.24 -10.72 -4.21
N ALA A 270 12.04 -10.70 -3.61
CA ALA A 270 11.16 -11.84 -3.38
C ALA A 270 11.79 -13.01 -2.60
N VAL A 271 11.89 -12.87 -1.27
CA VAL A 271 12.20 -14.00 -0.38
C VAL A 271 10.91 -14.83 -0.20
N PRO A 272 10.84 -16.09 -0.68
CA PRO A 272 9.66 -16.92 -0.45
C PRO A 272 9.48 -17.19 1.04
N LEU A 273 8.25 -17.20 1.52
CA LEU A 273 7.90 -17.67 2.85
C LEU A 273 8.01 -19.19 2.89
N ARG A 274 8.87 -19.74 3.74
CA ARG A 274 8.93 -21.18 4.03
C ARG A 274 8.20 -21.46 5.33
N LEU A 275 7.00 -22.03 5.24
CA LEU A 275 6.11 -22.23 6.37
C LEU A 275 5.95 -23.71 6.69
N HIS A 276 6.17 -24.08 7.96
CA HIS A 276 5.86 -25.40 8.47
C HIS A 276 4.37 -25.54 8.81
N THR A 277 3.77 -26.65 8.39
CA THR A 277 2.37 -27.02 8.69
C THR A 277 2.30 -28.51 9.02
N ASP A 278 1.20 -28.96 9.62
CA ASP A 278 0.95 -30.38 9.87
C ASP A 278 0.87 -31.22 8.57
N SER A 279 0.59 -30.56 7.44
CA SER A 279 0.54 -31.19 6.11
C SER A 279 1.89 -31.16 5.38
N GLY A 280 2.94 -30.60 5.99
CA GLY A 280 4.27 -30.45 5.41
C GLY A 280 4.74 -28.99 5.26
N GLU A 281 5.91 -28.82 4.65
CA GLU A 281 6.46 -27.51 4.34
C GLU A 281 5.77 -26.88 3.12
N LEU A 282 5.48 -25.59 3.23
CA LEU A 282 4.97 -24.76 2.15
C LEU A 282 6.02 -23.73 1.75
N GLN A 283 6.23 -23.55 0.45
CA GLN A 283 7.03 -22.46 -0.10
C GLN A 283 6.10 -21.50 -0.85
N LEU A 284 5.94 -20.29 -0.32
CA LEU A 284 4.96 -19.32 -0.80
C LEU A 284 5.63 -18.05 -1.32
N ILE A 285 5.23 -17.60 -2.50
CA ILE A 285 5.61 -16.31 -3.07
C ILE A 285 4.48 -15.31 -2.78
N THR A 286 4.82 -14.19 -2.17
CA THR A 286 3.85 -13.13 -1.90
C THR A 286 3.74 -12.20 -3.12
N THR A 287 2.51 -11.95 -3.55
CA THR A 287 2.17 -10.93 -4.54
C THR A 287 1.42 -9.81 -3.86
N LEU A 288 1.81 -8.57 -4.15
CA LEU A 288 1.14 -7.36 -3.63
C LEU A 288 0.48 -6.63 -4.80
N THR A 289 -0.81 -6.38 -4.67
CA THR A 289 -1.60 -5.63 -5.65
C THR A 289 -2.18 -4.40 -4.98
N SER A 290 -2.02 -3.25 -5.63
CA SER A 290 -2.63 -1.98 -5.19
C SER A 290 -3.79 -1.62 -6.10
N PHE A 291 -4.84 -1.03 -5.54
CA PHE A 291 -6.01 -0.61 -6.30
C PHE A 291 -5.76 0.77 -6.92
N ALA A 292 -5.51 0.80 -8.23
CA ALA A 292 -5.34 2.06 -8.94
C ALA A 292 -6.68 2.80 -9.08
N THR A 293 -6.63 4.13 -9.18
CA THR A 293 -7.77 5.04 -9.52
C THR A 293 -8.83 5.28 -8.44
N ALA A 294 -8.59 4.88 -7.20
CA ALA A 294 -9.46 5.28 -6.09
C ALA A 294 -9.47 6.82 -5.92
N THR A 295 -10.67 7.40 -5.79
CA THR A 295 -10.87 8.82 -5.45
C THR A 295 -11.05 9.07 -3.95
N ASP A 296 -11.05 7.98 -3.17
CA ASP A 296 -11.19 7.96 -1.72
C ASP A 296 -9.89 7.41 -1.11
N ILE A 297 -9.44 8.02 -0.01
CA ILE A 297 -8.19 7.70 0.69
C ILE A 297 -8.21 6.26 1.17
N THR A 298 -9.30 5.81 1.79
CA THR A 298 -9.40 4.47 2.37
C THR A 298 -9.13 3.44 1.28
N LEU A 299 -9.78 3.57 0.13
CA LEU A 299 -9.62 2.65 -0.99
C LEU A 299 -8.23 2.73 -1.65
N ALA A 300 -7.66 3.94 -1.74
CA ALA A 300 -6.32 4.15 -2.30
C ALA A 300 -5.20 3.56 -1.43
N GLU A 301 -5.47 3.37 -0.14
CA GLU A 301 -4.56 2.83 0.86
C GLU A 301 -4.72 1.31 1.08
N LEU A 302 -5.70 0.67 0.42
CA LEU A 302 -5.86 -0.77 0.46
C LEU A 302 -4.81 -1.49 -0.40
N HIS A 303 -4.35 -2.63 0.11
CA HIS A 303 -3.47 -3.54 -0.60
C HIS A 303 -4.02 -4.96 -0.51
N LEU A 304 -4.06 -5.66 -1.64
CA LEU A 304 -4.27 -7.11 -1.67
C LEU A 304 -2.93 -7.81 -1.58
N GLU A 305 -2.85 -8.81 -0.71
CA GLU A 305 -1.73 -9.75 -0.64
C GLU A 305 -2.23 -11.15 -0.93
N ALA A 306 -1.58 -11.83 -1.87
CA ALA A 306 -1.84 -13.25 -2.16
C ALA A 306 -0.57 -14.08 -2.07
N PHE A 307 -0.68 -15.25 -1.45
CA PHE A 307 0.42 -16.17 -1.19
C PHE A 307 0.31 -17.36 -2.13
N LEU A 308 1.07 -17.32 -3.22
CA LEU A 308 1.02 -18.29 -4.30
C LEU A 308 2.04 -19.41 -4.05
N PRO A 309 1.76 -20.66 -4.42
CA PRO A 309 2.72 -21.75 -4.30
C PRO A 309 3.94 -21.49 -5.21
N ALA A 310 5.14 -21.61 -4.64
CA ALA A 310 6.41 -21.53 -5.39
C ALA A 310 6.73 -22.86 -6.11
N ASP A 311 6.08 -23.95 -5.71
CA ASP A 311 6.30 -25.29 -6.22
C ASP A 311 5.02 -26.16 -6.24
N GLU A 312 5.08 -27.27 -6.96
CA GLU A 312 3.95 -28.20 -7.10
C GLU A 312 3.58 -28.92 -5.78
N PRO A 313 4.53 -29.32 -4.90
CA PRO A 313 4.19 -29.83 -3.58
C PRO A 313 3.31 -28.88 -2.75
N THR A 314 3.67 -27.61 -2.67
CA THR A 314 2.90 -26.57 -1.98
C THR A 314 1.51 -26.43 -2.60
N ALA A 315 1.43 -26.38 -3.94
CA ALA A 315 0.16 -26.27 -4.65
C ALA A 315 -0.79 -27.45 -4.37
N ARG A 316 -0.24 -28.66 -4.18
CA ARG A 316 -1.01 -29.85 -3.83
C ARG A 316 -1.55 -29.79 -2.40
N ILE A 317 -0.71 -29.39 -1.44
CA ILE A 317 -1.13 -29.25 -0.03
C ILE A 317 -2.27 -28.24 0.09
N LEU A 318 -2.16 -27.07 -0.55
CA LEU A 318 -3.20 -26.04 -0.51
C LEU A 318 -4.53 -26.51 -1.13
N ARG A 319 -4.49 -27.23 -2.25
CA ARG A 319 -5.69 -27.84 -2.86
C ARG A 319 -6.35 -28.87 -1.93
N GLN A 320 -5.56 -29.76 -1.33
CA GLN A 320 -6.07 -30.77 -0.40
C GLN A 320 -6.70 -30.17 0.85
N ARG A 321 -6.13 -29.07 1.38
CA ARG A 321 -6.73 -28.33 2.50
C ARG A 321 -8.07 -27.71 2.12
N ALA A 322 -8.19 -27.13 0.92
CA ALA A 322 -9.45 -26.54 0.45
C ALA A 322 -10.56 -27.60 0.22
N GLU A 323 -10.19 -28.82 -0.16
CA GLU A 323 -11.13 -29.95 -0.33
C GLU A 323 -11.51 -30.62 0.99
N SER A 324 -10.80 -30.34 2.09
CA SER A 324 -11.04 -30.98 3.39
C SER A 324 -12.24 -30.34 4.11
N PRO A 325 -13.18 -31.15 4.65
CA PRO A 325 -14.46 -30.66 5.20
C PRO A 325 -14.33 -29.75 6.44
N ALA A 326 -13.15 -29.61 7.03
CA ALA A 326 -12.88 -28.61 8.07
C ALA A 326 -13.07 -27.17 7.57
N ALA A 327 -12.82 -26.90 6.28
CA ALA A 327 -13.05 -25.59 5.67
C ALA A 327 -14.53 -25.31 5.35
N ALA A 328 -15.36 -26.35 5.19
CA ALA A 328 -16.78 -26.23 4.85
C ALA A 328 -17.67 -25.88 6.06
N SER A 329 -17.19 -26.12 7.28
CA SER A 329 -17.91 -25.82 8.53
C SER A 329 -17.73 -24.38 9.05
N ASP A 330 -16.84 -23.57 8.44
CA ASP A 330 -16.46 -22.23 8.93
C ASP A 330 -17.08 -21.06 8.15
N GLU A 331 -17.83 -21.29 7.06
CA GLU A 331 -18.67 -20.24 6.42
C GLU A 331 -19.65 -19.60 7.42
N GLN A 332 -20.08 -20.35 8.45
CA GLN A 332 -20.92 -19.85 9.55
C GLN A 332 -20.15 -19.08 10.65
N ARG A 333 -18.83 -19.26 10.79
CA ARG A 333 -18.05 -18.70 11.92
C ARG A 333 -17.38 -17.37 11.60
N VAL A 334 -16.97 -17.12 10.35
CA VAL A 334 -16.37 -15.83 9.96
C VAL A 334 -17.45 -14.76 9.74
N ALA A 335 -18.61 -15.13 9.18
CA ALA A 335 -19.75 -14.23 9.04
C ALA A 335 -20.26 -13.70 10.40
N HIS A 336 -20.07 -14.46 11.49
CA HIS A 336 -20.55 -14.06 12.82
C HIS A 336 -19.54 -13.23 13.65
N ARG A 337 -18.30 -13.05 13.16
CA ARG A 337 -17.23 -12.42 13.96
C ARG A 337 -16.86 -10.98 13.52
N VAL A 338 -17.34 -10.57 12.34
CA VAL A 338 -17.35 -9.15 11.90
C VAL A 338 -18.63 -8.43 12.35
N ASP A 339 -19.64 -9.17 12.84
CA ASP A 339 -20.94 -8.64 13.28
C ASP A 339 -21.05 -8.36 14.80
N ILE A 340 -19.94 -8.28 15.53
CA ILE A 340 -19.97 -7.85 16.94
C ILE A 340 -19.27 -6.50 17.12
N ARG A 341 -20.08 -5.47 16.78
CA ARG A 341 -20.09 -4.07 17.21
C ARG A 341 -19.00 -3.11 16.78
#